data_AF-A0A7S6MVM6-F1
#
_entry.id   AF-A0A7S6MVM6-F1
#
_cell.length_a   1.000
_cell.length_b   1.000
_cell.length_c   1.000
_cell.angle_alpha   90.00
_cell.angle_beta   90.00
_cell.angle_gamma   90.00
#
_symmetry.space_group_name_H-M   'P 1'
#
loop_
_entity.id
_entity.type
_entity.pdbx_description
1 polymer ?
#
loop_
_entity_poly.entity_id
_entity_poly.type
_entity_poly.pdbx_seq_one_letter_code
_entity_poly.pdbx_strand_id
1 'polypeptide(L)'
;MNLSKGKAFYANLIHAIDTSTVWVAGSYVRSRTDSALWNKRLVYTTNAGTTWQHANYDFPSAITCIEFITPQLGFVGDTTGNVFVTTDGGQTWNNDNAPPAGSQFSL
;
A
#
# COMPACT_ATOMS: atom_id res chain seq x y z
N MET A 1 8.91 13.33 -4.95
CA MET A 1 8.30 14.60 -4.53
C MET A 1 8.68 14.83 -3.07
N ASN A 2 9.37 15.91 -2.74
CA ASN A 2 9.58 16.30 -1.33
C ASN A 2 8.17 16.57 -0.76
N LEU A 3 7.77 15.92 0.34
CA LEU A 3 6.49 16.17 1.00
C LEU A 3 6.54 17.57 1.63
N SER A 4 6.52 18.60 0.79
CA SER A 4 6.67 19.98 1.21
C SER A 4 5.45 20.43 2.02
N LYS A 5 5.72 21.29 3.01
CA LYS A 5 4.76 21.89 3.93
C LYS A 5 3.46 22.27 3.20
N GLY A 6 2.33 21.68 3.60
CA GLY A 6 0.99 22.06 3.14
C GLY A 6 0.14 20.95 2.49
N LYS A 7 0.65 19.72 2.37
CA LYS A 7 -0.17 18.54 2.03
C LYS A 7 0.03 17.47 3.10
N ALA A 8 -0.98 17.25 3.94
CA ALA A 8 -0.97 16.17 4.91
C ALA A 8 -1.18 14.82 4.18
N PHE A 9 -0.33 13.84 4.47
CA PHE A 9 -0.58 12.45 4.15
C PHE A 9 -1.21 11.80 5.38
N TYR A 10 -2.43 11.30 5.22
CA TYR A 10 -3.13 10.59 6.28
C TYR A 10 -2.72 9.13 6.21
N ALA A 11 -1.74 8.76 7.03
CA ALA A 11 -1.28 7.39 7.18
C ALA A 11 -2.29 6.60 8.03
N ASN A 12 -2.60 5.39 7.58
CA ASN A 12 -3.45 4.45 8.34
C ASN A 12 -2.72 3.16 8.67
N LEU A 13 -1.79 2.75 7.80
CA LEU A 13 -1.03 1.51 7.94
C LEU A 13 0.44 1.79 7.68
N ILE A 14 1.30 1.12 8.43
CA ILE A 14 2.75 1.15 8.27
C ILE A 14 3.28 -0.27 8.37
N HIS A 15 4.21 -0.63 7.48
CA HIS A 15 4.93 -1.89 7.52
C HIS A 15 6.41 -1.61 7.24
N ALA A 16 7.27 -1.99 8.19
CA ALA A 16 8.72 -1.88 8.03
C ALA A 16 9.27 -3.25 7.63
N ILE A 17 9.99 -3.29 6.49
CA ILE A 17 10.62 -4.51 5.99
C ILE A 17 11.97 -4.70 6.67
N ASP A 18 12.72 -3.60 6.79
CA ASP A 18 14.03 -3.55 7.43
C ASP A 18 14.28 -2.12 7.97
N THR A 19 15.49 -1.87 8.49
CA THR A 19 15.87 -0.57 9.08
C THR A 19 15.85 0.62 8.11
N SER A 20 15.88 0.36 6.81
CA SER A 20 15.94 1.34 5.73
C SER A 20 14.65 1.38 4.90
N THR A 21 13.90 0.27 4.86
CA THR A 21 12.74 0.12 3.97
C THR A 21 11.43 0.08 4.75
N VAL A 22 10.57 1.08 4.50
CA VAL A 22 9.24 1.20 5.15
C VAL A 22 8.20 1.57 4.12
N TRP A 23 7.06 0.90 4.19
CA TRP A 23 5.86 1.17 3.39
C TRP A 23 4.76 1.75 4.28
N VAL A 24 4.03 2.73 3.75
CA VAL A 24 2.91 3.37 4.44
C VAL A 24 1.74 3.48 3.47
N ALA A 25 0.59 2.92 3.87
CA ALA A 25 -0.66 3.09 3.15
C ALA A 25 -1.47 4.24 3.73
N GLY A 26 -2.11 5.01 2.85
CA GLY A 26 -2.85 6.19 3.25
C GLY A 26 -3.40 6.98 2.07
N SER A 27 -3.72 8.24 2.33
CA SER A 27 -4.30 9.13 1.32
C SER A 27 -3.81 10.56 1.45
N TYR A 28 -3.85 11.27 0.33
CA TYR A 28 -3.70 12.73 0.32
C TYR A 28 -5.10 13.31 0.13
N VAL A 29 -5.86 13.51 1.20
CA VAL A 29 -7.16 14.19 1.09
C VAL A 29 -7.10 15.55 1.77
N ARG A 30 -7.45 16.60 1.05
CA ARG A 30 -7.59 17.96 1.58
C ARG A 30 -8.89 18.20 2.35
N SER A 31 -9.80 17.21 2.40
CA SER A 31 -11.09 17.30 3.10
C SER A 31 -11.59 15.91 3.52
N ARG A 32 -12.18 15.80 4.73
CA ARG A 32 -12.80 14.57 5.25
C ARG A 32 -14.09 14.14 4.51
N THR A 33 -14.47 14.83 3.42
CA THR A 33 -15.75 14.60 2.73
C THR A 33 -15.64 13.84 1.41
N ASP A 34 -14.44 13.57 0.90
CA ASP A 34 -14.26 12.82 -0.36
C ASP A 34 -13.98 11.34 -0.07
N SER A 35 -15.04 10.60 0.30
CA SER A 35 -15.03 9.18 0.71
C SER A 35 -14.44 8.22 -0.35
N ALA A 36 -14.34 8.65 -1.61
CA ALA A 36 -13.88 7.79 -2.71
C ALA A 36 -12.34 7.61 -2.79
N LEU A 37 -11.56 8.46 -2.11
CA LEU A 37 -10.09 8.49 -2.19
C LEU A 37 -9.35 7.97 -0.94
N TRP A 38 -10.08 7.41 0.03
CA TRP A 38 -9.47 7.00 1.29
C TRP A 38 -8.60 5.77 1.04
N ASN A 39 -7.33 5.91 1.39
CA ASN A 39 -6.37 4.83 1.62
C ASN A 39 -5.96 3.98 0.40
N LYS A 40 -6.10 4.48 -0.83
CA LYS A 40 -5.65 3.75 -2.03
C LYS A 40 -4.19 3.98 -2.42
N ARG A 41 -3.43 4.76 -1.63
CA ARG A 41 -2.04 5.10 -1.98
C ARG A 41 -1.06 4.41 -1.05
N LEU A 42 -0.02 3.87 -1.66
CA LEU A 42 1.20 3.47 -0.97
C LEU A 42 2.29 4.49 -1.23
N VAL A 43 2.98 4.85 -0.15
CA VAL A 43 4.27 5.52 -0.22
C VAL A 43 5.30 4.67 0.49
N TYR A 44 6.55 4.75 0.07
CA TYR A 44 7.62 3.98 0.66
C TYR A 44 8.92 4.77 0.72
N THR A 45 9.81 4.33 1.58
CA THR A 45 11.20 4.79 1.68
C THR A 45 12.11 3.58 1.61
N THR A 46 13.32 3.78 1.08
CA THR A 46 14.43 2.80 1.08
C THR A 46 15.69 3.41 1.70
N ASN A 47 15.55 4.55 2.36
CA ASN A 47 16.65 5.30 2.97
C ASN A 47 16.27 5.83 4.37
N ALA A 48 15.63 4.96 5.16
CA ALA A 48 15.26 5.21 6.55
C ALA A 48 14.41 6.48 6.74
N GLY A 49 13.53 6.76 5.79
CA GLY A 49 12.61 7.90 5.86
C GLY A 49 13.19 9.24 5.45
N THR A 50 14.44 9.27 4.94
CA THR A 50 15.07 10.50 4.44
C THR A 50 14.31 11.05 3.22
N THR A 51 13.90 10.17 2.31
CA THR A 51 12.99 10.49 1.19
C THR A 51 11.92 9.44 1.03
N TRP A 52 10.77 9.87 0.49
CA TRP A 52 9.59 9.04 0.26
C TRP A 52 9.19 9.08 -1.21
N GLN A 53 8.76 7.94 -1.72
CA GLN A 53 8.34 7.72 -3.09
C GLN A 53 6.92 7.16 -3.12
N HIS A 54 6.18 7.43 -4.19
CA HIS A 54 4.88 6.78 -4.42
C HIS A 54 5.12 5.42 -5.02
N ALA A 55 4.38 4.42 -4.56
CA ALA A 55 4.25 3.18 -5.30
C ALA A 55 3.59 3.50 -6.65
N ASN A 56 4.10 2.92 -7.74
CA ASN A 56 3.55 3.14 -9.07
C ASN A 56 2.39 2.17 -9.35
N TYR A 57 1.37 2.21 -8.48
CA TYR A 57 0.18 1.37 -8.60
C TYR A 57 -1.05 2.05 -8.02
N ASP A 58 -2.13 2.07 -8.81
CA ASP A 58 -3.43 2.61 -8.42
C ASP A 58 -4.33 1.45 -7.98
N PHE A 59 -4.39 1.20 -6.67
CA PHE A 59 -5.26 0.18 -6.12
C PHE A 59 -6.74 0.54 -6.39
N PRO A 60 -7.58 -0.42 -6.79
CA PRO A 60 -8.96 -0.15 -7.16
C PRO A 60 -9.82 0.25 -5.95
N SER A 61 -9.46 -0.21 -4.75
CA SER A 61 -10.17 0.04 -3.49
C SER A 61 -9.21 0.44 -2.37
N ALA A 62 -9.77 0.87 -1.23
CA ALA A 62 -8.99 1.29 -0.06
C ALA A 62 -8.16 0.14 0.49
N ILE A 63 -6.86 0.38 0.73
CA ILE A 63 -5.95 -0.60 1.30
C ILE A 63 -6.30 -0.83 2.76
N THR A 64 -6.43 -2.10 3.13
CA THR A 64 -6.78 -2.55 4.49
C THR A 64 -5.61 -3.20 5.21
N CYS A 65 -4.66 -3.77 4.46
CA CYS A 65 -3.44 -4.33 5.01
C CYS A 65 -2.29 -4.27 3.99
N ILE A 66 -1.07 -4.32 4.51
CA ILE A 66 0.15 -4.51 3.75
C ILE A 66 1.12 -5.35 4.59
N GLU A 67 1.74 -6.35 3.97
CA GLU A 67 2.70 -7.25 4.63
C GLU A 67 3.74 -7.73 3.62
N PHE A 68 5.02 -7.70 3.99
CA PHE A 68 6.09 -8.35 3.24
C PHE A 68 6.63 -9.56 3.99
N ILE A 69 6.73 -10.69 3.29
CA ILE A 69 7.32 -11.93 3.83
C ILE A 69 8.82 -11.94 3.61
N THR A 70 9.27 -11.36 2.50
CA THR A 70 10.67 -11.06 2.19
C THR A 70 10.74 -9.65 1.60
N PRO A 71 11.94 -9.05 1.46
CA PRO A 71 12.04 -7.73 0.83
C PRO A 71 11.54 -7.67 -0.62
N GLN A 72 11.37 -8.82 -1.28
CA GLN A 72 10.87 -8.92 -2.66
C GLN A 72 9.40 -9.37 -2.72
N LEU A 73 8.96 -10.23 -1.80
CA LEU A 73 7.63 -10.82 -1.79
C LEU A 73 6.72 -10.14 -0.77
N GLY A 74 5.66 -9.49 -1.24
CA GLY A 74 4.68 -8.81 -0.39
C GLY A 74 3.26 -8.85 -0.91
N PHE A 75 2.34 -8.48 -0.03
CA PHE A 75 0.90 -8.57 -0.21
C PHE A 75 0.21 -7.30 0.23
N VAL A 76 -0.83 -6.90 -0.50
CA VAL A 76 -1.73 -5.80 -0.16
C VAL A 76 -3.17 -6.29 -0.27
N GLY A 77 -3.94 -6.09 0.78
CA GLY A 77 -5.39 -6.35 0.77
C GLY A 77 -6.17 -5.05 0.63
N ASP A 78 -7.37 -5.14 0.04
CA ASP A 78 -8.28 -3.99 -0.08
C ASP A 78 -9.66 -4.26 0.54
N THR A 79 -10.48 -3.20 0.65
CA THR A 79 -11.84 -3.27 1.24
C THR A 79 -12.83 -4.12 0.44
N THR A 80 -12.48 -4.50 -0.79
CA THR A 80 -13.31 -5.35 -1.65
C THR A 80 -12.92 -6.82 -1.59
N GLY A 81 -11.94 -7.18 -0.75
CA GLY A 81 -11.46 -8.55 -0.60
C GLY A 81 -10.47 -8.97 -1.68
N ASN A 82 -9.97 -8.05 -2.50
CA ASN A 82 -8.87 -8.36 -3.40
C ASN A 82 -7.58 -8.46 -2.61
N VAL A 83 -6.69 -9.34 -3.09
CA VAL A 83 -5.30 -9.40 -2.66
C VAL A 83 -4.43 -9.14 -3.88
N PHE A 84 -3.44 -8.27 -3.70
CA PHE A 84 -2.42 -7.94 -4.70
C PHE A 84 -1.09 -8.46 -4.19
N VAL A 85 -0.29 -9.02 -5.09
CA VAL A 85 1.01 -9.62 -4.83
C VAL A 85 2.07 -8.82 -5.57
N THR A 86 3.20 -8.60 -4.91
CA THR A 86 4.44 -8.18 -5.53
C THR A 86 5.52 -9.23 -5.32
N THR A 87 6.36 -9.45 -6.32
CA THR A 87 7.54 -10.32 -6.26
C THR A 87 8.83 -9.56 -6.58
N ASP A 88 8.73 -8.24 -6.76
CA ASP A 88 9.83 -7.33 -7.13
C ASP A 88 10.04 -6.20 -6.11
N GLY A 89 9.58 -6.40 -4.87
CA GLY A 89 9.72 -5.43 -3.79
C GLY A 89 8.78 -4.24 -3.90
N GLY A 90 7.62 -4.43 -4.53
CA GLY A 90 6.57 -3.42 -4.66
C GLY A 90 6.74 -2.47 -5.85
N GLN A 91 7.64 -2.77 -6.79
CA GLN A 91 7.76 -2.02 -8.05
C GLN A 91 6.54 -2.27 -8.93
N THR A 92 6.04 -3.50 -8.94
CA THR A 92 4.77 -3.89 -9.57
C THR A 92 3.90 -4.69 -8.61
N TRP A 93 2.59 -4.56 -8.80
CA TRP A 93 1.57 -5.31 -8.04
C TRP A 93 0.60 -5.96 -9.03
N ASN A 94 0.22 -7.20 -8.77
CA ASN A 94 -0.73 -7.96 -9.61
C ASN A 94 -1.67 -8.79 -8.73
N ASN A 95 -2.89 -9.03 -9.20
CA ASN A 95 -3.87 -9.88 -8.50
C ASN A 95 -4.01 -11.28 -9.13
N ASP A 96 -3.25 -11.58 -10.19
CA ASP A 96 -3.30 -12.89 -10.87
C ASP A 96 -2.73 -14.04 -10.03
N ASN A 97 -1.75 -13.73 -9.17
CA ASN A 97 -1.10 -14.71 -8.29
C ASN A 97 -1.70 -14.76 -6.88
N ALA A 98 -2.78 -14.01 -6.65
CA ALA A 98 -3.44 -13.98 -5.36
C ALA A 98 -4.39 -15.17 -5.20
N PRO A 99 -4.68 -15.60 -3.95
CA PRO A 99 -5.80 -16.50 -3.70
C PRO A 99 -7.08 -15.93 -4.34
N PRO A 100 -7.97 -16.76 -4.91
CA PRO A 100 -9.18 -16.27 -5.55
C PRO A 100 -9.98 -15.41 -4.57
N ALA A 101 -10.28 -14.17 -4.94
CA ALA A 101 -11.14 -13.31 -4.15
C ALA A 101 -12.52 -13.97 -4.01
N GLY A 102 -12.93 -14.29 -2.78
CA GLY A 102 -14.27 -14.80 -2.51
C GLY A 102 -14.55 -16.27 -2.89
N SER A 103 -13.54 -17.10 -3.18
CA SER A 103 -13.78 -18.56 -3.14
C SER A 103 -14.02 -18.96 -1.70
N GLN A 104 -15.26 -19.34 -1.38
CA GLN A 104 -15.62 -19.94 -0.11
C GLN A 104 -14.58 -20.99 0.25
N PHE A 105 -13.79 -20.75 1.29
CA PHE A 105 -13.01 -21.80 1.91
C PHE A 105 -14.03 -22.75 2.55
N SER A 106 -14.51 -23.73 1.78
CA SER A 106 -15.22 -24.87 2.36
C SER A 106 -14.16 -25.69 3.08
N LEU A 107 -14.14 -25.59 4.40
CA LEU A 107 -13.43 -26.51 5.29
C LEU A 107 -14.08 -27.89 5.23
#